data_AF-A0A8E2JYX3-F1
#
_entry.id   AF-A0A8E2JYX3-F1
#
_cell.length_a   1.000
_cell.length_b   1.000
_cell.length_c   1.000
_cell.angle_alpha   90.00
_cell.angle_beta   90.00
_cell.angle_gamma   90.00
#
_symmetry.space_group_name_H-M   'P 1'
#
loop_
_entity.id
_entity.type
_entity.pdbx_description
1 polymer ?
#
loop_
_entity_poly.entity_id
_entity_poly.type
_entity_poly.pdbx_seq_one_letter_code
_entity_poly.pdbx_strand_id
1 'polypeptide(L)'
;MKFSSAFSSLALGFSYLALSTQAITVSYDTGYDDASRSLTAVACSDGANGLITKYGWQTQGQIPHFPYIGGYEGIAGWNSAQCGTCWSLTYNGKTIYILAIDHTASGFNIAETAMNDLTGGNAVQFGRVDATYTQVASSYCNV
;
A
#
# COMPACT_ATOMS: atom_id res chain seq x y z
N MET A 1 -24.37 69.82 -1.09
CA MET A 1 -23.32 69.04 -0.38
C MET A 1 -23.39 67.61 -0.93
N LYS A 2 -22.29 67.13 -1.50
CA LYS A 2 -22.18 65.82 -2.19
C LYS A 2 -21.85 64.75 -1.15
N PHE A 3 -22.62 63.68 -1.09
CA PHE A 3 -22.27 62.48 -0.32
C PHE A 3 -21.94 61.36 -1.31
N SER A 4 -20.64 61.07 -1.44
CA SER A 4 -20.13 59.91 -2.17
C SER A 4 -20.09 58.72 -1.21
N SER A 5 -20.86 57.68 -1.51
CA SER A 5 -20.79 56.40 -0.81
C SER A 5 -19.91 55.44 -1.61
N ALA A 6 -18.78 55.03 -1.03
CA ALA A 6 -17.92 54.00 -1.59
C ALA A 6 -18.38 52.61 -1.10
N PHE A 7 -18.73 51.72 -2.03
CA PHE A 7 -18.96 50.31 -1.74
C PHE A 7 -17.61 49.58 -1.79
N SER A 8 -17.17 49.04 -0.65
CA SER A 8 -15.95 48.24 -0.55
C SER A 8 -16.31 46.76 -0.60
N SER A 9 -16.03 46.09 -1.72
CA SER A 9 -16.28 44.66 -1.92
C SER A 9 -15.12 43.84 -1.36
N LEU A 10 -15.35 43.08 -0.27
CA LEU A 10 -14.40 42.05 0.20
C LEU A 10 -14.52 40.82 -0.72
N ALA A 11 -13.49 40.55 -1.53
CA ALA A 11 -13.35 39.29 -2.24
C ALA A 11 -12.74 38.24 -1.29
N LEU A 12 -13.55 37.28 -0.84
CA LEU A 12 -13.09 36.08 -0.13
C LEU A 12 -12.47 35.11 -1.14
N GLY A 13 -11.14 35.06 -1.19
CA GLY A 13 -10.41 34.08 -2.00
C GLY A 13 -10.49 32.69 -1.37
N PHE A 14 -11.23 31.78 -2.00
CA PHE A 14 -11.20 30.35 -1.67
C PHE A 14 -9.94 29.73 -2.28
N SER A 15 -8.93 29.44 -1.46
CA SER A 15 -7.75 28.69 -1.88
C SER A 15 -8.12 27.21 -2.00
N TYR A 16 -8.28 26.71 -3.22
CA TYR A 16 -8.44 25.27 -3.47
C TYR A 16 -7.10 24.57 -3.21
N LEU A 17 -7.02 23.81 -2.12
CA LEU A 17 -5.92 22.87 -1.90
C LEU A 17 -6.09 21.71 -2.90
N ALA A 18 -5.29 21.70 -3.96
CA ALA A 18 -5.21 20.57 -4.87
C ALA A 18 -4.56 19.39 -4.13
N LEU A 19 -5.35 18.37 -3.80
CA LEU A 19 -4.84 17.08 -3.33
C LEU A 19 -4.16 16.39 -4.51
N SER A 20 -2.83 16.38 -4.54
CA SER A 20 -2.08 15.56 -5.49
C SER A 20 -2.21 14.09 -5.09
N THR A 21 -3.03 13.34 -5.81
CA THR A 21 -3.07 11.88 -5.68
C THR A 21 -1.75 11.32 -6.22
N GLN A 22 -0.87 10.85 -5.33
CA GLN A 22 0.37 10.20 -5.74
C GLN A 22 0.04 8.81 -6.28
N ALA A 23 0.50 8.52 -7.49
CA ALA A 23 0.45 7.20 -8.07
C ALA A 23 1.75 6.45 -7.75
N ILE A 24 1.64 5.14 -7.56
CA ILE A 24 2.75 4.23 -7.36
C ILE A 24 2.57 3.03 -8.27
N THR A 25 3.69 2.46 -8.70
CA THR A 25 3.66 1.33 -9.59
C THR A 25 3.44 0.01 -8.82
N VAL A 26 2.54 -0.84 -9.31
CA VAL A 26 2.15 -2.10 -8.68
C VAL A 26 2.28 -3.23 -9.70
N SER A 27 3.04 -4.27 -9.36
CA SER A 27 3.22 -5.50 -10.13
C SER A 27 2.89 -6.71 -9.26
N TYR A 28 2.98 -7.92 -9.82
CA TYR A 28 2.80 -9.16 -9.08
C TYR A 28 4.08 -10.02 -9.00
N ASP A 29 4.09 -10.93 -8.03
CA ASP A 29 5.05 -12.03 -7.87
C ASP A 29 4.33 -13.22 -7.23
N THR A 30 4.31 -14.35 -7.94
CA THR A 30 3.62 -15.58 -7.52
C THR A 30 4.22 -16.23 -6.27
N GLY A 31 5.45 -15.85 -5.91
CA GLY A 31 6.07 -16.26 -4.66
C GLY A 31 5.36 -15.71 -3.41
N TYR A 32 4.45 -14.74 -3.55
CA TYR A 32 3.58 -14.27 -2.45
C TYR A 32 2.23 -15.01 -2.38
N ASP A 33 1.91 -15.84 -3.39
CA ASP A 33 0.76 -16.74 -3.37
C ASP A 33 1.10 -18.10 -2.73
N ASP A 34 2.37 -18.36 -2.41
CA ASP A 34 2.80 -19.61 -1.77
C ASP A 34 2.64 -19.52 -0.24
N ALA A 35 1.53 -20.05 0.26
CA ALA A 35 1.23 -20.14 1.69
C ALA A 35 2.31 -20.87 2.51
N SER A 36 3.10 -21.75 1.88
CA SER A 36 4.15 -22.53 2.54
C SER A 36 5.49 -21.80 2.61
N ARG A 37 5.67 -20.71 1.86
CA ARG A 37 6.92 -19.94 1.84
C ARG A 37 7.24 -19.41 3.23
N SER A 38 8.46 -19.72 3.69
CA SER A 38 8.96 -19.27 5.00
C SER A 38 9.07 -17.75 5.06
N LEU A 39 8.71 -17.16 6.20
CA LEU A 39 8.95 -15.74 6.46
C LEU A 39 10.44 -15.43 6.62
N THR A 40 11.31 -16.43 6.83
CA THR A 40 12.77 -16.23 6.79
C THR A 40 13.29 -15.91 5.39
N ALA A 41 12.46 -16.05 4.35
CA ALA A 41 12.81 -15.77 2.96
C ALA A 41 12.37 -14.36 2.48
N VAL A 42 11.92 -13.51 3.40
CA VAL A 42 11.53 -12.11 3.13
C VAL A 42 12.21 -11.17 4.12
N ALA A 43 12.34 -9.89 3.77
CA ALA A 43 13.01 -8.89 4.60
C ALA A 43 12.35 -8.71 5.99
N CYS A 44 11.03 -8.86 6.10
CA CYS A 44 10.32 -8.71 7.36
C CYS A 44 10.22 -10.02 8.16
N SER A 45 11.33 -10.77 8.20
CA SER A 45 11.46 -12.02 8.93
C SER A 45 11.43 -11.80 10.46
N ASP A 46 12.58 -11.71 11.09
CA ASP A 46 12.78 -11.53 12.53
C ASP A 46 13.37 -10.14 12.85
N GLY A 47 13.91 -9.99 14.07
CA GLY A 47 14.32 -8.70 14.61
C GLY A 47 13.17 -7.94 15.25
N ALA A 48 13.46 -6.81 15.89
CA ALA A 48 12.46 -6.04 16.64
C ALA A 48 11.24 -5.60 15.78
N ASN A 49 11.45 -5.43 14.47
CA ASN A 49 10.40 -5.06 13.53
C ASN A 49 9.81 -6.23 12.73
N GLY A 50 10.41 -7.42 12.82
CA GLY A 50 10.04 -8.60 12.03
C GLY A 50 8.71 -9.21 12.41
N LEU A 51 8.05 -9.83 11.44
CA LEU A 51 6.73 -10.44 11.62
C LEU A 51 6.79 -11.73 12.44
N ILE A 52 7.88 -12.49 12.33
CA ILE A 52 8.14 -13.67 13.16
C ILE A 52 8.21 -13.26 14.63
N THR A 53 8.94 -12.19 14.93
CA THR A 53 9.12 -11.70 16.31
C THR A 53 7.85 -11.09 16.88
N LYS A 54 7.10 -10.32 16.08
CA LYS A 54 5.87 -9.64 16.53
C LYS A 54 4.69 -10.59 16.72
N TYR A 55 4.55 -11.58 15.84
CA TYR A 55 3.31 -12.37 15.74
C TYR A 55 3.51 -13.88 15.84
N GLY A 56 4.75 -14.37 15.80
CA GLY A 56 5.05 -15.80 15.86
C GLY A 56 4.77 -16.58 14.57
N TRP A 57 4.35 -15.91 13.50
CA TRP A 57 4.15 -16.53 12.18
C TRP A 57 5.48 -17.03 11.61
N GLN A 58 5.43 -18.16 10.92
CA GLN A 58 6.57 -18.87 10.33
C GLN A 58 6.46 -18.93 8.81
N THR A 59 5.24 -18.99 8.26
CA THR A 59 4.99 -19.01 6.82
C THR A 59 4.02 -17.92 6.41
N GLN A 60 4.02 -17.57 5.12
CA GLN A 60 3.13 -16.55 4.56
C GLN A 60 1.65 -16.86 4.79
N GLY A 61 1.26 -18.14 4.70
CA GLY A 61 -0.12 -18.59 4.93
C GLY A 61 -0.62 -18.44 6.36
N GLN A 62 0.26 -18.17 7.33
CA GLN A 62 -0.13 -17.88 8.71
C GLN A 62 -0.48 -16.39 8.94
N ILE A 63 -0.20 -15.52 7.96
CA ILE A 63 -0.61 -14.11 8.00
C ILE A 63 -2.13 -14.06 7.82
N PRO A 64 -2.91 -13.46 8.75
CA PRO A 64 -4.37 -13.40 8.68
C PRO A 64 -4.95 -12.75 7.42
N HIS A 65 -4.15 -11.92 6.74
CA HIS A 65 -4.51 -11.24 5.50
C HIS A 65 -4.06 -11.97 4.24
N PHE A 66 -3.41 -13.13 4.34
CA PHE A 66 -2.93 -13.88 3.18
C PHE A 66 -4.09 -14.18 2.18
N PRO A 67 -3.89 -14.04 0.86
CA PRO A 67 -2.64 -13.69 0.15
C PRO A 67 -2.48 -12.19 -0.15
N TYR A 68 -3.14 -11.28 0.58
CA TYR A 68 -3.01 -9.83 0.39
C TYR A 68 -1.74 -9.27 1.06
N ILE A 69 -0.60 -9.75 0.58
CA ILE A 69 0.75 -9.45 1.07
C ILE A 69 1.67 -9.10 -0.10
N GLY A 70 2.80 -8.47 0.19
CA GLY A 70 3.81 -8.23 -0.83
C GLY A 70 5.01 -7.42 -0.37
N GLY A 71 5.88 -7.12 -1.34
CA GLY A 71 6.99 -6.20 -1.17
C GLY A 71 6.56 -4.73 -1.34
N TYR A 72 7.19 -3.84 -0.59
CA TYR A 72 7.02 -2.39 -0.68
C TYR A 72 8.37 -1.67 -0.74
N GLU A 73 8.51 -0.69 -1.62
CA GLU A 73 9.76 0.06 -1.80
C GLU A 73 10.24 0.80 -0.54
N GLY A 74 9.33 1.14 0.39
CA GLY A 74 9.71 1.73 1.68
C GLY A 74 10.37 0.74 2.66
N ILE A 75 10.31 -0.57 2.40
CA ILE A 75 11.07 -1.56 3.18
C ILE A 75 12.49 -1.58 2.63
N ALA A 76 13.42 -0.90 3.31
CA ALA A 76 14.83 -0.82 2.89
C ALA A 76 15.61 -2.14 3.00
N GLY A 77 15.06 -3.14 3.69
CA GLY A 77 15.69 -4.44 3.92
C GLY A 77 15.28 -5.05 5.26
N TRP A 78 16.12 -5.98 5.74
CA TRP A 78 15.89 -6.71 6.98
C TRP A 78 15.63 -5.79 8.19
N ASN A 79 14.66 -6.16 9.03
CA ASN A 79 14.28 -5.43 10.24
C ASN A 79 13.89 -3.94 10.02
N SER A 80 13.43 -3.61 8.81
CA SER A 80 12.90 -2.27 8.50
C SER A 80 11.74 -1.87 9.42
N ALA A 81 11.67 -0.59 9.82
CA ALA A 81 10.54 -0.05 10.55
C ALA A 81 9.23 -0.05 9.74
N GLN A 82 9.30 -0.21 8.41
CA GLN A 82 8.13 -0.32 7.53
C GLN A 82 7.56 -1.75 7.47
N CYS A 83 8.19 -2.73 8.13
CA CYS A 83 7.71 -4.10 8.17
C CYS A 83 6.36 -4.22 8.90
N GLY A 84 5.39 -4.85 8.20
CA GLY A 84 4.03 -5.02 8.70
C GLY A 84 3.17 -3.77 8.59
N THR A 85 3.55 -2.77 7.79
CA THR A 85 2.67 -1.64 7.48
C THR A 85 1.58 -2.07 6.51
N CYS A 86 0.38 -1.49 6.65
CA CYS A 86 -0.78 -1.78 5.82
C CYS A 86 -1.02 -0.64 4.83
N TRP A 87 -1.30 -0.96 3.58
CA TRP A 87 -1.44 0.00 2.50
C TRP A 87 -2.72 -0.24 1.71
N SER A 88 -3.52 0.81 1.51
CA SER A 88 -4.61 0.77 0.53
C SER A 88 -4.04 1.02 -0.86
N LEU A 89 -4.34 0.16 -1.83
CA LEU A 89 -4.03 0.36 -3.24
C LEU A 89 -5.33 0.49 -4.02
N THR A 90 -5.49 1.58 -4.78
CA THR A 90 -6.70 1.84 -5.58
C THR A 90 -6.38 2.00 -7.05
N TYR A 91 -7.01 1.16 -7.88
CA TYR A 91 -6.92 1.17 -9.33
C TYR A 91 -8.31 1.09 -9.94
N ASN A 92 -8.65 2.00 -10.87
CA ASN A 92 -9.96 2.06 -11.53
C ASN A 92 -11.18 1.94 -10.57
N GLY A 93 -11.09 2.57 -9.40
CA GLY A 93 -12.14 2.57 -8.38
C GLY A 93 -12.20 1.33 -7.49
N LYS A 94 -11.41 0.28 -7.78
CA LYS A 94 -11.24 -0.88 -6.90
C LYS A 94 -10.14 -0.59 -5.89
N THR A 95 -10.43 -0.79 -4.60
CA THR A 95 -9.45 -0.69 -3.51
C THR A 95 -9.19 -2.07 -2.91
N ILE A 96 -7.92 -2.41 -2.68
CA ILE A 96 -7.50 -3.53 -1.86
C ILE A 96 -6.55 -3.05 -0.76
N TYR A 97 -6.32 -3.88 0.26
CA TYR A 97 -5.36 -3.61 1.32
C TYR A 97 -4.21 -4.61 1.21
N ILE A 98 -2.98 -4.17 1.43
CA ILE A 98 -1.78 -5.01 1.30
C ILE A 98 -0.93 -4.85 2.54
N LEU A 99 -0.57 -5.97 3.16
CA LEU A 99 0.45 -6.01 4.22
C LEU A 99 1.85 -6.05 3.58
N ALA A 100 2.68 -5.06 3.91
CA ALA A 100 4.05 -4.99 3.44
C ALA A 100 4.96 -5.94 4.25
N ILE A 101 5.49 -6.97 3.60
CA ILE A 101 6.28 -8.05 4.24
C ILE A 101 7.69 -8.20 3.67
N ASP A 102 8.01 -7.53 2.56
CA ASP A 102 9.30 -7.67 1.90
C ASP A 102 9.75 -6.36 1.25
N HIS A 103 11.00 -6.33 0.81
CA HIS A 103 11.53 -5.28 -0.04
C HIS A 103 11.07 -5.49 -1.50
N THR A 104 10.82 -4.38 -2.21
CA THR A 104 10.87 -4.34 -3.67
C THR A 104 11.63 -3.09 -4.10
N ALA A 105 12.29 -3.13 -5.26
CA ALA A 105 13.07 -1.99 -5.74
C ALA A 105 12.21 -0.78 -6.14
N SER A 106 10.95 -1.01 -6.54
CA SER A 106 10.04 0.06 -6.95
C SER A 106 8.57 -0.31 -6.70
N GLY A 107 7.88 0.63 -6.07
CA GLY A 107 6.47 0.58 -5.74
C GLY A 107 6.08 -0.64 -4.89
N PHE A 108 5.17 -1.45 -5.43
CA PHE A 108 4.70 -2.68 -4.81
C PHE A 108 4.85 -3.88 -5.76
N ASN A 109 5.28 -5.02 -5.20
CA ASN A 109 5.13 -6.33 -5.84
C ASN A 109 4.26 -7.19 -4.92
N ILE A 110 3.05 -7.53 -5.34
CA ILE A 110 2.06 -8.23 -4.49
C ILE A 110 1.77 -9.64 -5.00
N ALA A 111 1.07 -10.45 -4.23
CA ALA A 111 0.56 -11.74 -4.74
C ALA A 111 -0.24 -11.54 -6.03
N GLU A 112 -0.13 -12.48 -6.96
CA GLU A 112 -0.90 -12.48 -8.21
C GLU A 112 -2.40 -12.47 -7.92
N THR A 113 -2.85 -13.22 -6.91
CA THR A 113 -4.25 -13.22 -6.45
C THR A 113 -4.71 -11.81 -6.06
N ALA A 114 -3.88 -11.07 -5.32
CA ALA A 114 -4.19 -9.71 -4.89
C ALA A 114 -4.18 -8.72 -6.09
N MET A 115 -3.23 -8.86 -7.01
CA MET A 115 -3.18 -8.05 -8.23
C MET A 115 -4.37 -8.33 -9.15
N ASN A 116 -4.82 -9.59 -9.23
CA ASN A 116 -6.03 -9.95 -9.95
C ASN A 116 -7.27 -9.31 -9.31
N ASP A 117 -7.38 -9.30 -7.97
CA ASP A 117 -8.49 -8.60 -7.31
C ASP A 117 -8.48 -7.09 -7.58
N LEU A 118 -7.29 -6.47 -7.60
CA LEU A 118 -7.12 -5.05 -7.92
C LEU A 118 -7.49 -4.71 -9.37
N THR A 119 -7.17 -5.60 -10.31
CA THR A 119 -7.26 -5.34 -11.76
C THR A 119 -8.46 -6.01 -12.44
N GLY A 120 -9.34 -6.66 -11.68
CA GLY A 120 -10.48 -7.40 -12.23
C GLY A 120 -10.08 -8.64 -13.04
N GLY A 121 -9.04 -9.35 -12.59
CA GLY A 121 -8.57 -10.61 -13.18
C GLY A 121 -7.53 -10.46 -14.30
N ASN A 122 -6.87 -9.30 -14.39
CA ASN A 122 -5.96 -8.97 -15.51
C ASN A 122 -4.49 -8.84 -15.08
N ALA A 123 -4.08 -9.45 -13.96
CA ALA A 123 -2.72 -9.29 -13.42
C ALA A 123 -1.65 -9.68 -14.45
N VAL A 124 -1.76 -10.87 -15.04
CA VAL A 124 -0.81 -11.38 -16.04
C VAL A 124 -0.83 -10.53 -17.32
N GLN A 125 -2.02 -10.12 -17.77
CA GLN A 125 -2.16 -9.33 -19.00
C GLN A 125 -1.55 -7.94 -18.87
N PHE A 126 -1.75 -7.27 -17.74
CA PHE A 126 -1.23 -5.93 -17.52
C PHE A 126 0.23 -5.97 -17.09
N GLY A 127 0.64 -6.98 -16.31
CA GLY A 127 1.95 -7.11 -15.68
C GLY A 127 2.15 -6.11 -14.54
N ARG A 128 1.83 -4.84 -14.79
CA ARG A 128 2.00 -3.71 -13.89
C ARG A 128 0.93 -2.64 -14.16
N VAL A 129 0.50 -1.94 -13.12
CA VAL A 129 -0.39 -0.77 -13.20
C VAL A 129 0.13 0.35 -12.30
N ASP A 130 -0.33 1.57 -12.53
CA ASP A 130 -0.15 2.67 -11.59
C ASP A 130 -1.41 2.84 -10.74
N ALA A 131 -1.28 2.67 -9.43
CA ALA A 131 -2.37 2.76 -8.47
C ALA A 131 -2.15 3.95 -7.52
N THR A 132 -3.24 4.53 -7.01
CA THR A 132 -3.11 5.44 -5.86
C THR A 132 -2.89 4.62 -4.59
N TYR A 133 -2.08 5.15 -3.67
CA TYR A 133 -1.70 4.43 -2.46
C TYR A 133 -1.74 5.32 -1.23
N THR A 134 -2.06 4.72 -0.08
CA THR A 134 -2.07 5.42 1.21
C THR A 134 -1.79 4.41 2.32
N GLN A 135 -0.92 4.77 3.26
CA GLN A 135 -0.73 3.97 4.45
C GLN A 135 -1.96 4.07 5.34
N VAL A 136 -2.47 2.94 5.80
CA VAL A 136 -3.67 2.85 6.65
C VAL A 136 -3.35 2.12 7.96
N ALA A 137 -4.31 2.11 8.89
CA ALA A 137 -4.17 1.35 10.13
C ALA A 137 -4.01 -0.16 9.84
N SER A 138 -3.23 -0.86 10.67
CA SER A 138 -2.95 -2.29 10.50
C SER A 138 -4.21 -3.17 10.52
N SER A 139 -5.28 -2.71 11.19
CA SER A 139 -6.57 -3.38 11.25
C SER A 139 -7.22 -3.59 9.88
N TYR A 140 -6.92 -2.75 8.87
CA TYR A 140 -7.39 -2.98 7.49
C TYR A 140 -6.75 -4.21 6.85
N CYS A 141 -5.57 -4.60 7.33
CA CYS A 141 -4.87 -5.82 6.95
C CYS A 141 -5.02 -6.92 8.01
N ASN A 142 -6.04 -6.87 8.88
CA ASN A 142 -6.29 -7.89 9.91
C ASN A 142 -5.11 -8.15 10.86
N VAL A 143 -4.29 -7.12 11.17
CA VAL A 143 -3.14 -7.22 12.10
C VAL A 143 -3.18 -6.19 13.22
#